data_AF-A0A818YC87-F1
#
_entry.id   AF-A0A818YC87-F1
#
_cell.length_a   1.000
_cell.length_b   1.000
_cell.length_c   1.000
_cell.angle_alpha   90.00
_cell.angle_beta   90.00
_cell.angle_gamma   90.00
#
_symmetry.space_group_name_H-M   'P 1'
#
loop_
_entity.id
_entity.type
_entity.pdbx_description
1 polymer ?
#
loop_
_entity_poly.entity_id
_entity_poly.type
_entity_poly.pdbx_seq_one_letter_code
_entity_poly.pdbx_strand_id
1 'polypeptide(L)' 'MTFNIRFDGIERDPNNHITKRVCHLTETIEKWQPSILCVQEPFASQLVHWRSHLPPYYQCIGYQPDGID' A
#
# COMPACT_ATOMS: atom_id res chain seq x y z
N MET A 1 2.48 -2.75 -12.99
CA MET A 1 1.04 -2.59 -12.65
C MET A 1 0.84 -1.24 -12.01
N THR A 2 -0.31 -0.60 -12.24
CA THR A 2 -0.72 0.63 -11.54
C THR A 2 -2.01 0.38 -10.77
N PHE A 3 -2.09 0.81 -9.52
CA PHE A 3 -3.25 0.56 -8.67
C PHE A 3 -3.50 1.69 -7.66
N ASN A 4 -4.70 2.25 -7.66
CA ASN A 4 -5.10 3.23 -6.66
C ASN A 4 -5.60 2.48 -5.41
N ILE A 5 -4.91 2.66 -4.28
CA ILE A 5 -5.25 1.95 -3.04
C ILE A 5 -6.27 2.68 -2.18
N ARG A 6 -6.72 3.85 -2.65
CA ARG A 6 -7.64 4.78 -2.02
C ARG A 6 -7.12 5.37 -0.71
N PHE A 7 -7.02 6.69 -0.68
CA PHE A 7 -6.68 7.44 0.54
C PHE A 7 -7.67 7.13 1.67
N ASP A 8 -7.15 6.77 2.85
CA ASP A 8 -7.96 6.52 4.06
C ASP A 8 -8.02 7.79 4.92
N GLY A 9 -8.67 8.82 4.38
CA GLY A 9 -8.91 10.08 5.07
C GLY A 9 -10.10 9.98 6.03
N ILE A 10 -11.03 10.93 5.94
CA ILE A 10 -12.32 10.83 6.63
C ILE A 10 -13.19 9.84 5.83
N GLU A 11 -12.86 8.55 5.94
CA GLU A 11 -13.65 7.48 5.35
C GLU A 11 -15.02 7.44 6.04
N ARG A 12 -16.08 7.50 5.23
CA ARG A 12 -17.47 7.58 5.71
C ARG A 12 -18.04 6.18 5.97
N ASP A 13 -17.50 5.18 5.28
CA ASP A 13 -17.84 3.77 5.51
C ASP A 13 -16.73 3.09 6.33
N PRO A 14 -16.97 2.76 7.60
CA PRO A 14 -15.95 2.16 8.46
C PRO A 14 -15.42 0.81 7.95
N ASN A 15 -16.10 0.16 7.01
CA ASN A 15 -15.63 -1.08 6.39
C ASN A 15 -14.59 -0.85 5.29
N ASN A 16 -14.49 0.38 4.77
CA ASN A 16 -13.54 0.75 3.71
C ASN A 16 -12.23 1.35 4.25
N HIS A 17 -12.04 1.37 5.57
CA HIS A 17 -10.76 1.76 6.15
C HIS A 17 -9.61 0.87 5.67
N ILE A 18 -8.41 1.45 5.52
CA ILE A 18 -7.24 0.72 5.01
C ILE A 18 -6.89 -0.47 5.90
N THR A 19 -7.08 -0.33 7.21
CA THR A 19 -6.84 -1.40 8.19
C THR A 19 -7.73 -2.63 7.96
N LYS A 20 -8.89 -2.46 7.32
CA LYS A 20 -9.79 -3.55 6.92
C LYS A 20 -9.48 -4.11 5.55
N ARG A 21 -8.98 -3.28 4.63
CA ARG A 21 -8.68 -3.66 3.24
C ARG A 21 -7.26 -4.19 3.02
N VAL A 22 -6.31 -3.90 3.94
CA VAL A 22 -4.87 -4.17 3.75
C VAL A 22 -4.57 -5.65 3.45
N CYS A 23 -5.22 -6.59 4.13
CA CYS A 23 -5.03 -8.01 3.87
C CYS A 23 -5.47 -8.40 2.46
N HIS A 24 -6.68 -8.01 2.06
CA HIS A 24 -7.21 -8.31 0.73
C HIS A 24 -6.40 -7.66 -0.39
N LEU A 25 -5.91 -6.44 -0.14
CA LEU A 25 -5.01 -5.74 -1.06
C LEU A 25 -3.70 -6.52 -1.22
N THR A 26 -3.07 -6.96 -0.13
CA THR A 26 -1.86 -7.80 -0.16
C THR A 26 -2.10 -9.10 -0.93
N GLU A 27 -3.16 -9.85 -0.63
CA GLU A 27 -3.50 -11.10 -1.32
C GLU A 27 -3.66 -10.89 -2.83
N THR A 28 -4.28 -9.77 -3.22
CA THR A 28 -4.47 -9.39 -4.63
C THR A 28 -3.13 -9.16 -5.32
N ILE A 29 -2.22 -8.41 -4.68
CA ILE A 29 -0.88 -8.16 -5.22
C ILE A 29 -0.06 -9.45 -5.29
N GLU A 30 -0.11 -10.30 -4.25
CA GLU A 30 0.60 -11.57 -4.21
C GLU A 30 0.10 -12.55 -5.29
N LYS A 31 -1.21 -12.56 -5.56
CA LYS A 31 -1.78 -13.38 -6.64
C LYS A 31 -1.33 -12.90 -8.02
N TRP A 32 -1.23 -11.59 -8.21
CA TRP A 32 -0.88 -11.02 -9.51
C TRP A 32 0.62 -10.96 -9.78
N GLN A 33 1.44 -10.98 -8.73
CA GLN A 33 2.91 -10.92 -8.78
C GLN A 33 3.46 -9.86 -9.77
N PRO A 34 3.00 -8.60 -9.73
CA PRO A 34 3.59 -7.57 -10.60
C PRO A 34 5.08 -7.37 -10.25
N SER A 35 5.97 -7.39 -11.24
CA SER A 35 7.40 -7.10 -11.01
C SER A 35 7.63 -5.67 -10.50
N ILE A 36 6.78 -4.73 -10.90
CA ILE A 36 6.76 -3.34 -10.43
C ILE A 36 5.30 -2.94 -10.16
N LEU A 37 5.04 -2.39 -8.98
CA LEU A 37 3.74 -1.87 -8.56
C LEU A 37 3.85 -0.37 -8.28
N CYS A 38 3.13 0.43 -9.06
CA CYS A 38 2.96 1.86 -8.83
C CYS A 38 1.62 2.08 -8.11
N VAL A 39 1.63 2.77 -6.97
CA VAL A 39 0.42 3.02 -6.19
C VAL A 39 0.08 4.50 -6.09
N GLN A 40 -1.21 4.82 -6.12
CA GLN A 40 -1.75 6.18 -5.99
C GLN A 40 -2.63 6.32 -4.76
N GLU A 41 -2.73 7.58 -4.27
CA GLU A 41 -3.45 8.00 -3.07
C GLU A 41 -2.98 7.47 -1.70
N PRO A 42 -1.77 6.89 -1.50
CA PRO A 42 -1.38 6.51 -0.15
C PRO A 42 -0.84 7.71 0.65
N PHE A 43 -1.14 7.79 1.94
CA PHE A 43 -0.30 8.52 2.89
C PHE A 43 0.94 7.70 3.24
N ALA A 44 2.03 8.38 3.62
CA ALA A 44 3.29 7.72 4.00
C ALA A 44 3.08 6.67 5.12
N SER A 45 2.27 6.99 6.14
CA SER A 45 1.92 6.05 7.21
C SER A 45 1.17 4.82 6.72
N GLN A 46 0.30 4.96 5.71
CA GLN A 46 -0.40 3.83 5.10
C GLN A 46 0.55 2.94 4.32
N LEU A 47 1.53 3.51 3.61
CA LEU A 47 2.58 2.74 2.94
C LEU A 47 3.43 1.97 3.94
N VAL A 48 3.84 2.61 5.04
CA VAL A 48 4.61 1.96 6.10
C VAL A 48 3.82 0.81 6.73
N HIS A 49 2.54 1.04 7.03
CA HIS A 49 1.66 0.00 7.56
C HIS A 49 1.45 -1.16 6.58
N TRP A 50 1.25 -0.86 5.30
CA TRP A 50 1.04 -1.91 4.31
C TRP A 50 2.33 -2.67 3.99
N ARG A 51 3.50 -2.01 4.02
CA ARG A 51 4.81 -2.64 3.84
C ARG A 51 5.04 -3.81 4.80
N SER A 52 4.57 -3.73 6.04
CA SER A 52 4.71 -4.85 7.00
C SER A 52 3.87 -6.07 6.63
N HIS A 53 2.90 -5.92 5.72
CA HIS A 53 2.04 -6.99 5.24
C HIS A 53 2.44 -7.49 3.84
N LEU A 54 3.21 -6.71 3.07
CA LEU A 54 3.65 -7.12 1.75
C LEU A 54 4.65 -8.28 1.82
N PRO A 55 4.67 -9.17 0.81
CA PRO A 55 5.69 -10.20 0.72
C PRO A 55 7.11 -9.61 0.77
N PRO A 56 8.08 -10.31 1.41
CA PRO A 56 9.40 -9.76 1.71
C PRO A 56 10.26 -9.46 0.47
N TYR A 57 9.89 -9.99 -0.70
CA TYR A 57 10.56 -9.72 -1.96
C TYR A 57 10.13 -8.38 -2.61
N TYR A 58 9.07 -7.73 -2.11
CA TYR A 58 8.73 -6.37 -2.52
C TYR A 58 9.55 -5.35 -1.74
N GLN A 59 10.20 -4.46 -2.47
CA GLN A 59 10.95 -3.33 -1.95
C GLN A 59 10.33 -2.01 -2.41
N CYS A 60 10.31 -1.01 -1.54
CA CYS A 60 9.89 0.33 -1.91
C CYS A 60 11.00 0.98 -2.76
N ILE A 61 10.63 1.55 -3.90
CA ILE A 61 11.53 2.29 -4.79
C ILE A 61 11.30 3.78 -4.58
N GLY A 62 12.37 4.56 -4.38
CA GLY A 62 12.28 6.02 -4.25
C GLY A 62 11.65 6.54 -2.95
N TYR A 63 11.35 5.67 -1.98
CA TYR A 63 10.89 6.06 -0.66
C TYR A 63 12.03 5.92 0.36
N GLN A 64 12.51 7.04 0.88
CA GLN A 64 13.47 7.08 1.99
C GLN A 64 12.71 7.38 3.29
N PRO A 65 12.70 6.47 4.29
CA PRO A 65 12.00 6.71 5.56
C PRO A 65 12.56 7.90 6.34
N ASP A 66 13.82 8.24 6.11
CA ASP A 66 14.59 9.19 6.91
C ASP A 66 14.78 10.55 6.20
N GLY A 67 14.37 10.65 4.93
CA GLY A 67 14.40 11.85 4.09
C GLY A 67 15.75 12.56 3.97
N ILE A 68 16.40 12.50 2.80
CA ILE A 68 17.03 13.64 2.11
C ILE A 68 17.10 13.30 0.61
N ASP A 69 16.36 14.07 -0.20
CA ASP A 69 16.87 14.86 -1.33
C ASP A 69 15.91 16.03 -1.57
#